data_AF-A0A3D8PFV5-F1
#
_entry.id   AF-A0A3D8PFV5-F1
#
_cell.length_a   1.000
_cell.length_b   1.000
_cell.length_c   1.000
_cell.angle_alpha   90.00
_cell.angle_beta   90.00
_cell.angle_gamma   90.00
#
_symmetry.space_group_name_H-M   'P 1'
#
loop_
_entity.id
_entity.type
_entity.pdbx_description
1 polymer ?
#
loop_
_entity_poly.entity_id
_entity_poly.type
_entity_poly.pdbx_seq_one_letter_code
_entity_poly.pdbx_strand_id
1 'polypeptide(L)'
;MKQIYAFEKKEEYEKYRDVTHYSNLFLDDFDDEREDDIWFEEGICFYLPRRILLNEKEFNEITNAETELVEAFKDKYGNHSLADFGSSSYQGSLSSIMFDYWRSYLAVKFLVEVRANNDVKLVFDEYHKWDKDGRKVTLTEYFQINTLFN
;
A
#
# COMPACT_ATOMS: atom_id res chain seq x y z
N MET A 1 -11.13 23.82 6.69
CA MET A 1 -10.95 22.36 6.86
C MET A 1 -9.68 22.01 6.11
N LYS A 2 -8.61 21.63 6.79
CA LYS A 2 -7.29 21.42 6.16
C LYS A 2 -7.33 20.15 5.32
N GLN A 3 -7.09 20.27 4.02
CA GLN A 3 -7.00 19.16 3.07
C GLN A 3 -5.72 18.37 3.36
N ILE A 4 -5.84 17.06 3.56
CA ILE A 4 -4.73 16.11 3.79
C ILE A 4 -4.50 15.27 2.52
N TYR A 5 -4.76 15.82 1.34
CA TYR A 5 -4.52 15.14 0.08
C TYR A 5 -3.61 16.00 -0.78
N ALA A 6 -2.60 15.37 -1.38
CA ALA A 6 -1.72 15.90 -2.42
C ALA A 6 -2.45 16.33 -3.72
N PHE A 7 -3.78 16.37 -3.68
CA PHE A 7 -4.66 16.63 -4.80
C PHE A 7 -5.62 17.75 -4.40
N GLU A 8 -5.72 18.78 -5.25
CA GLU A 8 -6.59 19.92 -5.00
C GLU A 8 -8.08 19.52 -4.99
N LYS A 9 -8.42 18.39 -5.62
CA LYS A 9 -9.78 17.86 -5.76
C LYS A 9 -9.87 16.37 -5.43
N LYS A 10 -10.85 16.01 -4.60
CA LYS A 10 -11.21 14.63 -4.26
C LYS A 10 -11.44 13.75 -5.50
N GLU A 11 -12.05 14.32 -6.53
CA GLU A 11 -12.37 13.65 -7.80
C GLU A 11 -11.11 13.23 -8.58
N GLU A 12 -10.01 13.99 -8.47
CA GLU A 12 -8.74 13.61 -9.12
C GLU A 12 -8.07 12.46 -8.39
N TYR A 13 -8.06 12.50 -7.05
CA TYR A 13 -7.58 11.39 -6.23
C TYR A 13 -8.35 10.09 -6.50
N GLU A 14 -9.69 10.15 -6.50
CA GLU A 14 -10.54 9.00 -6.80
C GLU A 14 -10.30 8.49 -8.23
N LYS A 15 -10.21 9.39 -9.22
CA LYS A 15 -9.93 9.02 -10.61
C LYS A 15 -8.59 8.30 -10.78
N TYR A 16 -7.50 8.77 -10.17
CA TYR A 16 -6.19 8.12 -10.32
C TYR A 16 -6.07 6.83 -9.53
N ARG A 17 -6.69 6.75 -8.35
CA ARG A 17 -6.80 5.51 -7.59
C ARG A 17 -7.56 4.47 -8.42
N ASP A 18 -8.72 4.83 -8.95
CA ASP A 18 -9.58 3.92 -9.71
C ASP A 18 -8.90 3.51 -11.04
N VAL A 19 -8.24 4.42 -11.76
CA VAL A 19 -7.44 4.08 -12.97
C VAL A 19 -6.29 3.13 -12.66
N THR A 20 -5.70 3.21 -11.46
CA THR A 20 -4.65 2.28 -11.04
C THR A 20 -5.25 0.89 -10.81
N HIS A 21 -6.42 0.78 -10.18
CA HIS A 21 -7.13 -0.49 -10.01
C HIS A 21 -7.55 -1.15 -11.34
N TYR A 22 -7.87 -0.37 -12.39
CA TYR A 22 -8.14 -0.88 -13.75
C TYR A 22 -6.88 -1.30 -14.53
N SER A 23 -5.70 -1.27 -13.90
CA SER A 23 -4.47 -1.71 -14.55
C SER A 23 -4.43 -3.24 -14.60
N ASN A 24 -4.27 -3.82 -15.80
CA ASN A 24 -4.01 -5.26 -16.01
C ASN A 24 -2.77 -5.81 -15.25
N LEU A 25 -2.08 -4.95 -14.49
CA LEU A 25 -0.98 -5.30 -13.60
C LEU A 25 -1.48 -5.82 -12.24
N PHE A 26 -2.72 -5.56 -11.85
CA PHE A 26 -3.33 -6.26 -10.72
C PHE A 26 -3.89 -7.59 -11.16
N LEU A 27 -3.97 -8.52 -10.22
CA LEU A 27 -4.53 -9.84 -10.48
C LEU A 27 -6.04 -9.63 -10.54
N ASP A 28 -6.58 -9.34 -11.72
CA ASP A 28 -8.00 -9.07 -11.93
C ASP A 28 -8.78 -10.38 -11.79
N ASP A 29 -9.55 -10.49 -10.71
CA ASP A 29 -10.66 -11.42 -10.49
C ASP A 29 -11.34 -10.93 -9.21
N PHE A 30 -12.16 -9.88 -9.36
CA PHE A 30 -13.07 -9.39 -8.32
C PHE A 30 -14.21 -10.40 -8.02
N ASP A 31 -14.28 -11.50 -8.78
CA ASP A 31 -15.27 -12.57 -8.65
C ASP A 31 -14.88 -13.66 -7.63
N ASP A 32 -13.61 -13.73 -7.22
CA ASP A 32 -13.18 -14.55 -6.09
C ASP A 32 -13.15 -13.68 -4.83
N GLU A 33 -13.68 -14.21 -3.73
CA GLU A 33 -13.69 -13.66 -2.36
C GLU A 33 -12.25 -13.46 -1.81
N ARG A 34 -11.42 -12.68 -2.49
CA ARG A 34 -10.04 -12.38 -2.11
C ARG A 34 -10.06 -11.32 -1.03
N GLU A 35 -10.02 -11.79 0.21
CA GLU A 35 -9.83 -10.95 1.40
C GLU A 35 -8.35 -10.79 1.80
N ASP A 36 -7.46 -11.63 1.23
CA ASP A 36 -6.05 -11.72 1.64
C ASP A 36 -5.12 -10.87 0.74
N ASP A 37 -4.09 -10.28 1.35
CA ASP A 37 -2.98 -9.56 0.70
C ASP A 37 -3.34 -8.27 -0.08
N ILE A 38 -4.55 -7.71 0.17
CA ILE A 38 -5.01 -6.45 -0.46
C ILE A 38 -4.13 -5.23 -0.16
N TRP A 39 -3.28 -5.32 0.88
CA TRP A 39 -2.34 -4.27 1.24
C TRP A 39 -1.43 -3.87 0.07
N PHE A 40 -1.07 -4.80 -0.81
CA PHE A 40 -0.15 -4.49 -1.91
C PHE A 40 -0.83 -3.56 -2.93
N GLU A 41 -2.06 -3.89 -3.31
CA GLU A 41 -2.82 -3.11 -4.28
C GLU A 41 -3.12 -1.71 -3.75
N GLU A 42 -3.59 -1.62 -2.50
CA GLU A 42 -3.83 -0.34 -1.84
C GLU A 42 -2.55 0.50 -1.72
N GLY A 43 -1.42 -0.16 -1.43
CA GLY A 43 -0.12 0.50 -1.28
C GLY A 43 0.40 1.06 -2.59
N ILE A 44 0.23 0.32 -3.69
CA ILE A 44 0.54 0.78 -5.05
C ILE A 44 -0.38 1.94 -5.45
N CYS A 45 -1.67 1.84 -5.14
CA CYS A 45 -2.64 2.91 -5.40
C CYS A 45 -2.34 4.19 -4.64
N PHE A 46 -1.64 4.11 -3.50
CA PHE A 46 -1.09 5.27 -2.82
C PHE A 46 0.25 5.72 -3.41
N TYR A 47 1.16 4.79 -3.69
CA TYR A 47 2.52 5.08 -4.12
C TYR A 47 2.59 5.70 -5.52
N LEU A 48 1.97 5.08 -6.53
CA LEU A 48 2.13 5.48 -7.93
C LEU A 48 1.64 6.91 -8.20
N PRO A 49 0.42 7.31 -7.81
CA PRO A 49 -0.05 8.68 -8.05
C PRO A 49 0.85 9.71 -7.38
N ARG A 50 1.31 9.45 -6.14
CA ARG A 50 2.21 10.35 -5.42
C ARG A 50 3.56 10.46 -6.11
N ARG A 51 4.14 9.35 -6.55
CA ARG A 51 5.45 9.36 -7.23
C ARG A 51 5.40 10.07 -8.58
N ILE A 52 4.27 10.00 -9.30
CA ILE A 52 4.08 10.64 -10.61
C ILE A 52 3.80 12.14 -10.47
N LEU A 53 2.97 12.53 -9.50
CA LEU A 53 2.41 13.88 -9.44
C LEU A 53 3.14 14.83 -8.49
N LEU A 54 3.74 14.31 -7.42
CA LEU A 54 4.46 15.13 -6.47
C LEU A 54 5.91 15.33 -6.89
N ASN A 55 6.42 16.54 -6.64
CA ASN A 55 7.86 16.73 -6.71
C ASN A 55 8.57 16.00 -5.54
N GLU A 56 9.88 15.86 -5.62
CA GLU A 56 10.66 15.10 -4.63
C GLU A 56 10.49 15.64 -3.20
N LYS A 57 10.41 16.97 -3.04
CA LYS A 57 10.22 17.59 -1.72
C LYS A 57 8.85 17.24 -1.15
N GLU A 58 7.78 17.44 -1.92
CA GLU A 58 6.40 17.13 -1.49
C GLU A 58 6.22 15.64 -1.18
N PHE A 59 6.80 14.78 -2.02
CA PHE A 59 6.78 13.33 -1.83
C PHE A 59 7.50 12.90 -0.54
N ASN A 60 8.65 13.51 -0.25
CA ASN A 60 9.39 13.26 0.98
C ASN A 60 8.65 13.81 2.22
N GLU A 61 8.05 15.00 2.12
CA GLU A 61 7.30 15.61 3.22
C GLU A 61 6.07 14.75 3.62
N ILE A 62 5.27 14.29 2.66
CA ILE A 62 4.12 13.42 2.97
C ILE A 62 4.58 12.05 3.50
N THR A 63 5.65 11.48 2.94
CA THR A 63 6.21 10.20 3.41
C THR A 63 6.69 10.30 4.85
N ASN A 64 7.38 11.38 5.20
CA ASN A 64 7.86 11.60 6.57
C ASN A 64 6.70 11.74 7.54
N ALA A 65 5.67 12.52 7.19
CA ALA A 65 4.48 12.67 8.02
C ALA A 65 3.76 11.33 8.27
N GLU A 66 3.59 10.50 7.22
CA GLU A 66 2.95 9.18 7.36
C GLU A 66 3.82 8.18 8.12
N THR A 67 5.14 8.27 7.98
CA THR A 67 6.09 7.48 8.79
C THR A 67 5.96 7.82 10.27
N GLU A 68 5.92 9.11 10.61
CA GLU A 68 5.70 9.56 11.99
C GLU A 68 4.35 9.10 12.55
N LEU A 69 3.30 9.08 11.72
CA LEU A 69 1.99 8.58 12.12
C LEU A 69 2.00 7.07 12.38
N VAL A 70 2.66 6.27 11.54
CA VAL A 70 2.84 4.83 11.81
C VAL A 70 3.60 4.62 13.12
N GLU A 71 4.71 5.33 13.33
CA GLU A 71 5.47 5.21 14.58
C GLU A 71 4.66 5.63 15.81
N ALA A 72 3.84 6.68 15.71
CA ALA A 72 3.01 7.15 16.81
C ALA A 72 1.87 6.19 17.17
N PHE A 73 1.37 5.41 16.20
CA PHE A 73 0.22 4.53 16.38
C PHE A 73 0.56 3.04 16.47
N LYS A 74 1.82 2.64 16.26
CA LYS A 74 2.23 1.23 16.25
C LYS A 74 1.87 0.45 17.51
N ASP A 75 2.02 1.05 18.69
CA ASP A 75 1.69 0.36 19.96
C ASP A 75 0.17 0.15 20.12
N LYS A 76 -0.63 0.97 19.45
CA LYS A 76 -2.10 0.94 19.56
C LYS A 76 -2.73 0.05 18.50
N TYR A 77 -2.22 0.07 17.28
CA TYR A 77 -2.82 -0.60 16.12
C TYR A 77 -1.86 -1.59 15.44
N GLY A 78 -0.62 -1.78 15.89
CA GLY A 78 0.39 -2.58 15.19
C GLY A 78 0.43 -4.06 15.56
N ASN A 79 -0.49 -4.56 16.40
CA ASN A 79 -0.49 -5.95 16.85
C ASN A 79 -1.14 -6.91 15.83
N HIS A 80 -0.90 -6.69 14.54
CA HIS A 80 -1.35 -7.54 13.43
C HIS A 80 -0.42 -7.39 12.22
N SER A 81 -0.39 -8.43 11.39
CA SER A 81 0.41 -8.45 10.16
C SER A 81 -0.11 -7.42 9.16
N LEU A 82 0.76 -7.01 8.24
CA LEU A 82 0.29 -6.28 7.05
C LEU A 82 -0.54 -7.18 6.13
N ALA A 83 -0.30 -8.50 6.15
CA ALA A 83 -1.14 -9.47 5.45
C ALA A 83 -2.60 -9.48 5.96
N ASP A 84 -2.82 -9.05 7.21
CA ASP A 84 -4.15 -8.97 7.82
C ASP A 84 -4.90 -7.67 7.43
N PHE A 85 -4.31 -6.82 6.57
CA PHE A 85 -4.96 -5.62 6.04
C PHE A 85 -6.30 -6.04 5.41
N GLY A 86 -7.39 -5.35 5.75
CA GLY A 86 -8.71 -5.63 5.17
C GLY A 86 -9.61 -6.43 6.11
N SER A 87 -9.03 -7.36 6.88
CA SER A 87 -9.76 -8.27 7.77
C SER A 87 -10.57 -7.55 8.86
N SER A 88 -10.10 -6.36 9.30
CA SER A 88 -10.68 -5.59 10.41
C SER A 88 -11.43 -4.33 9.97
N SER A 89 -11.54 -4.10 8.66
CA SER A 89 -12.03 -2.83 8.06
C SER A 89 -13.44 -2.44 8.48
N TYR A 90 -14.30 -3.43 8.80
CA TYR A 90 -15.70 -3.19 9.16
C TYR A 90 -15.92 -2.91 10.66
N GLN A 91 -14.91 -3.09 11.51
CA GLN A 91 -15.02 -2.90 12.97
C GLN A 91 -14.03 -1.87 13.54
N GLY A 92 -13.03 -1.45 12.77
CA GLY A 92 -12.00 -0.51 13.18
C GLY A 92 -12.43 0.97 13.17
N SER A 93 -11.74 1.79 13.97
CA SER A 93 -11.83 3.26 13.84
C SER A 93 -11.17 3.73 12.54
N LEU A 94 -11.55 4.90 12.02
CA LEU A 94 -10.90 5.50 10.84
C LEU A 94 -9.37 5.56 10.99
N SER A 95 -8.86 5.87 12.19
CA SER A 95 -7.42 5.90 12.44
C SER A 95 -6.76 4.52 12.36
N SER A 96 -7.47 3.45 12.75
CA SER A 96 -6.99 2.08 12.60
C SER A 96 -6.92 1.68 11.14
N ILE A 97 -7.94 2.06 10.35
CA ILE A 97 -7.96 1.81 8.91
C ILE A 97 -6.83 2.58 8.22
N MET A 98 -6.68 3.87 8.51
CA MET A 98 -5.61 4.69 7.93
C MET A 98 -4.21 4.21 8.31
N PHE A 99 -4.04 3.66 9.52
CA PHE A 99 -2.78 3.06 9.95
C PHE A 99 -2.36 1.92 9.01
N ASP A 100 -3.30 1.08 8.59
CA ASP A 100 -3.04 0.01 7.63
C ASP A 100 -2.66 0.55 6.26
N TYR A 101 -3.38 1.58 5.76
CA TYR A 101 -3.03 2.28 4.51
C TYR A 101 -1.62 2.87 4.54
N TRP A 102 -1.20 3.50 5.63
CA TRP A 102 0.15 4.05 5.74
C TRP A 102 1.21 2.95 5.76
N ARG A 103 1.01 1.87 6.51
CA ARG A 103 1.94 0.71 6.49
C ARG A 103 2.05 0.10 5.10
N SER A 104 0.91 -0.08 4.44
CA SER A 104 0.82 -0.59 3.07
C SER A 104 1.61 0.30 2.08
N TYR A 105 1.39 1.62 2.11
CA TYR A 105 2.14 2.58 1.30
C TYR A 105 3.66 2.51 1.56
N LEU A 106 4.08 2.53 2.83
CA LEU A 106 5.50 2.48 3.20
C LEU A 106 6.17 1.17 2.78
N ALA A 107 5.45 0.05 2.87
CA ALA A 107 5.91 -1.25 2.40
C ALA A 107 6.14 -1.25 0.89
N VAL A 108 5.18 -0.76 0.11
CA VAL A 108 5.31 -0.66 -1.35
C VAL A 108 6.45 0.29 -1.73
N LYS A 109 6.55 1.45 -1.07
CA LYS A 109 7.67 2.38 -1.29
C LYS A 109 9.02 1.69 -1.05
N PHE A 110 9.15 0.93 0.04
CA PHE A 110 10.36 0.16 0.33
C PHE A 110 10.67 -0.88 -0.76
N LEU A 111 9.64 -1.63 -1.21
CA LEU A 111 9.82 -2.61 -2.28
C LEU A 111 10.28 -1.96 -3.59
N VAL A 112 9.64 -0.86 -4.01
CA VAL A 112 9.97 -0.21 -5.27
C VAL A 112 11.34 0.49 -5.18
N GLU A 113 11.54 1.35 -4.21
CA GLU A 113 12.72 2.23 -4.17
C GLU A 113 13.96 1.51 -3.66
N VAL A 114 13.83 0.66 -2.65
CA VAL A 114 14.97 0.00 -1.99
C VAL A 114 15.25 -1.38 -2.57
N ARG A 115 14.23 -2.24 -2.68
CA ARG A 115 14.43 -3.62 -3.16
C ARG A 115 14.58 -3.69 -4.68
N ALA A 116 13.79 -2.92 -5.42
CA ALA A 116 13.78 -2.93 -6.88
C ALA A 116 14.54 -1.75 -7.52
N ASN A 117 15.25 -0.93 -6.74
CA ASN A 117 16.03 0.20 -7.24
C ASN A 117 15.23 1.15 -8.16
N ASN A 118 14.03 1.52 -7.71
CA ASN A 118 13.04 2.34 -8.41
C ASN A 118 12.37 1.68 -9.64
N ASP A 119 12.52 0.36 -9.83
CA ASP A 119 11.83 -0.39 -10.88
C ASP A 119 10.52 -0.99 -10.37
N VAL A 120 9.42 -0.26 -10.55
CA VAL A 120 8.08 -0.75 -10.17
C VAL A 120 7.65 -1.98 -10.96
N LYS A 121 8.13 -2.16 -12.20
CA LYS A 121 7.74 -3.33 -13.02
C LYS A 121 8.30 -4.61 -12.44
N LEU A 122 9.54 -4.56 -11.95
CA LEU A 122 10.15 -5.70 -11.27
C LEU A 122 9.33 -6.16 -10.05
N VAL A 123 8.75 -5.21 -9.29
CA VAL A 123 7.87 -5.55 -8.17
C VAL A 123 6.59 -6.24 -8.64
N PHE A 124 5.98 -5.77 -9.73
CA PHE A 124 4.81 -6.42 -10.34
C PHE A 124 5.13 -7.80 -10.92
N ASP A 125 6.28 -7.97 -11.56
CA ASP A 125 6.70 -9.26 -12.10
C ASP A 125 6.85 -10.30 -10.98
N GLU A 126 7.41 -9.89 -9.84
CA GLU A 126 7.52 -10.75 -8.65
C GLU A 126 6.15 -11.02 -8.00
N TYR A 127 5.25 -10.03 -7.96
CA TYR A 127 3.86 -10.22 -7.51
C TYR A 127 3.11 -11.25 -8.38
N HIS A 128 3.22 -11.15 -9.71
CA HIS A 128 2.61 -12.11 -10.63
C HIS A 128 3.25 -13.49 -10.56
N LYS A 129 4.55 -13.56 -10.27
CA LYS A 129 5.25 -14.83 -10.10
C LYS A 129 4.80 -15.55 -8.84
N TRP A 130 4.67 -14.83 -7.72
CA TRP A 130 4.11 -15.37 -6.48
C TRP A 130 2.73 -16.00 -6.70
N ASP A 131 1.87 -15.33 -7.45
CA ASP A 131 0.56 -15.83 -7.83
C ASP A 131 0.63 -17.09 -8.72
N LYS A 132 1.41 -17.03 -9.80
CA LYS A 132 1.62 -18.16 -10.73
C LYS A 132 2.21 -19.39 -10.05
N ASP A 133 3.05 -19.20 -9.03
CA ASP A 133 3.63 -20.27 -8.22
C ASP A 133 2.66 -20.85 -7.19
N GLY A 134 1.41 -20.35 -7.16
CA GLY A 134 0.30 -20.86 -6.37
C GLY A 134 0.21 -20.30 -4.96
N ARG A 135 0.77 -19.11 -4.70
CA ARG A 135 0.63 -18.37 -3.41
C ARG A 135 0.91 -19.24 -2.17
N LYS A 136 2.02 -19.98 -2.19
CA LYS A 136 2.36 -20.98 -1.14
C LYS A 136 2.60 -20.38 0.25
N VAL A 137 2.82 -19.06 0.31
CA VAL A 137 3.12 -18.24 1.49
C VAL A 137 2.40 -16.91 1.31
N THR A 138 2.23 -16.11 2.37
CA THR A 138 1.65 -14.76 2.24
C THR A 138 2.52 -13.86 1.37
N LEU A 139 1.95 -12.81 0.78
CA LEU A 139 2.74 -11.89 -0.05
C LEU A 139 3.82 -11.17 0.78
N THR A 140 3.53 -10.88 2.06
CA THR A 140 4.51 -10.31 2.99
C THR A 140 5.68 -11.27 3.28
N GLU A 141 5.42 -12.58 3.36
CA GLU A 141 6.44 -13.62 3.49
C GLU A 141 7.27 -13.75 2.21
N TYR A 142 6.62 -13.76 1.04
CA TYR A 142 7.28 -13.83 -0.26
C TYR A 142 8.27 -12.68 -0.46
N PHE A 143 7.84 -11.45 -0.16
CA PHE A 143 8.69 -10.26 -0.22
C PHE A 143 9.65 -10.08 0.97
N GLN A 144 9.56 -10.95 1.98
CA GLN A 144 10.39 -10.90 3.20
C GLN A 144 10.27 -9.57 3.96
N ILE A 145 9.04 -9.08 4.16
CA ILE A 145 8.74 -7.82 4.83
C ILE A 145 7.87 -7.97 6.09
N ASN A 146 7.68 -9.19 6.60
CA ASN A 146 6.86 -9.46 7.79
C ASN A 146 7.29 -8.68 9.04
N THR A 147 8.55 -8.29 9.12
CA THR A 147 9.12 -7.55 10.27
C THR A 147 9.38 -6.08 9.94
N LEU A 148 8.84 -5.56 8.83
CA LEU A 148 9.12 -4.19 8.41
C LEU A 148 8.64 -3.14 9.42
N PHE A 149 7.59 -3.46 10.19
CA PHE A 149 6.97 -2.56 11.17
C PHE A 149 7.01 -3.10 12.61
N ASN A 150 7.80 -4.14 12.86
CA ASN A 150 7.96 -4.76 14.19
C ASN A 150 9.14 -4.17 14.95
#